data_AF-A0A496RS93-F1
#
_entry.id   AF-A0A496RS93-F1
#
_cell.length_a   1.000
_cell.length_b   1.000
_cell.length_c   1.000
_cell.angle_alpha   90.00
_cell.angle_beta   90.00
_cell.angle_gamma   90.00
#
_symmetry.space_group_name_H-M   'P 1'
#
loop_
_entity.id
_entity.type
_entity.pdbx_description
1 polymer ?
#
loop_
_entity_poly.entity_id
_entity_poly.type
_entity_poly.pdbx_seq_one_letter_code
_entity_poly.pdbx_strand_id
1 'polypeptide(L)'
;MFKNMPLGMKIACLAVILIALTGIVSFVGYKGMSGIVQRVEKADDVNRIVKEVLEIRQQEKNFIIRKDTQYIEKVKSLIAELNTLLEQIKLKFKNTENRATIDKESAEVDNYTKAFEQYVDLFNQKISVELAIVEIARKAQTMSEEIKTGQEEELEQLLQKNTKSELIQDQIKKVEKANHIVQIMDNIRTNEKNFMIRHDQKYVVLVSEEIESGLKIIEQARPHFKNAQTLNLLDNIVSTIRQYEKQFNAFVALTKEQDIAEEQMVLTAHATQKIATDFMAIQKKQMHDQVALSNMWIIIGIIASTLLGALLAFFITLGITKPLNKIITNLQSGSDETAAAANQVSSASQQLSQGATEQAASLEETSSSLDEMSSMTKQNADNAAQANQLAKEARNAANQGNDAMGNMQTAMGDINDSSDKIAKIIKTIEEIAF
;
A
#
# COMPACT_ATOMS: atom_id res chain seq x y z
N MET A 1 7.87 -29.79 -23.81
CA MET A 1 7.64 -28.58 -24.62
C MET A 1 8.88 -27.68 -24.77
N PHE A 2 9.74 -27.51 -23.75
CA PHE A 2 10.90 -26.60 -23.81
C PHE A 2 12.17 -27.09 -24.54
N LYS A 3 12.22 -28.36 -24.98
CA LYS A 3 13.47 -28.96 -25.50
C LYS A 3 13.92 -28.34 -26.85
N ASN A 4 12.97 -27.93 -27.70
CA ASN A 4 13.23 -27.46 -29.07
C ASN A 4 13.03 -25.95 -29.29
N MET A 5 12.84 -25.18 -28.22
CA MET A 5 12.52 -23.74 -28.32
C MET A 5 13.80 -22.90 -28.46
N PRO A 6 13.84 -21.88 -29.34
CA PRO A 6 15.02 -21.04 -29.53
C PRO A 6 15.36 -20.25 -28.26
N LEU A 7 16.66 -19.97 -28.08
CA LEU A 7 17.22 -19.39 -26.84
C LEU A 7 16.55 -18.07 -26.44
N GLY A 8 16.37 -17.15 -27.41
CA GLY A 8 15.72 -15.87 -27.15
C GLY A 8 14.28 -16.02 -26.68
N MET A 9 13.54 -16.99 -27.23
CA MET A 9 12.15 -17.25 -26.83
C MET A 9 12.08 -17.87 -25.43
N LYS A 10 13.06 -18.72 -25.04
CA LYS A 10 13.16 -19.24 -23.67
C LYS A 10 13.36 -18.10 -22.66
N ILE A 11 14.31 -17.20 -22.93
CA ILE A 11 14.58 -16.04 -22.05
C ILE A 11 13.36 -15.11 -21.99
N ALA A 12 12.71 -14.85 -23.12
CA ALA A 12 11.51 -14.02 -23.18
C ALA A 12 10.36 -14.62 -22.36
N CYS A 13 10.07 -15.93 -22.50
CA CYS A 13 9.03 -16.58 -21.70
C CYS A 13 9.33 -16.51 -20.20
N LEU A 14 10.60 -16.61 -19.79
CA LEU A 14 11.01 -16.50 -18.40
C LEU A 14 10.84 -15.09 -17.84
N ALA A 15 11.24 -14.07 -18.61
CA ALA A 15 11.01 -12.67 -18.25
C ALA A 15 9.51 -12.38 -18.09
N VAL A 16 8.68 -12.90 -18.99
CA VAL A 16 7.22 -12.78 -18.91
C VAL A 16 6.67 -13.46 -17.64
N ILE A 17 7.15 -14.65 -17.28
CA ILE A 17 6.73 -15.35 -16.05
C ILE A 17 7.11 -14.55 -14.80
N LEU A 18 8.34 -14.01 -14.75
CA LEU A 18 8.81 -13.18 -13.64
C LEU A 18 7.97 -11.90 -13.49
N ILE A 19 7.69 -11.20 -14.60
CA ILE A 19 6.85 -9.99 -14.62
C ILE A 19 5.41 -10.33 -14.22
N ALA A 20 4.87 -11.46 -14.67
CA ALA A 20 3.53 -11.89 -14.29
C ALA A 20 3.45 -12.17 -12.78
N LEU A 21 4.47 -12.81 -12.20
CA LEU A 21 4.54 -13.06 -10.76
C LEU A 21 4.67 -11.79 -9.94
N THR A 22 5.55 -10.87 -10.32
CA THR A 22 5.66 -9.58 -9.63
C THR A 22 4.36 -8.79 -9.75
N GLY A 23 3.69 -8.85 -10.91
CA GLY A 23 2.36 -8.28 -11.13
C GLY A 23 1.30 -8.87 -10.19
N ILE A 24 1.27 -10.19 -9.99
CA ILE A 24 0.34 -10.85 -9.06
C ILE A 24 0.60 -10.40 -7.62
N VAL A 25 1.86 -10.41 -7.16
CA VAL A 25 2.19 -9.97 -5.79
C VAL A 25 1.83 -8.50 -5.59
N SER A 26 2.12 -7.66 -6.59
CA SER A 26 1.77 -6.23 -6.56
C SER A 26 0.27 -6.02 -6.51
N PHE A 27 -0.50 -6.79 -7.29
CA PHE A 27 -1.96 -6.71 -7.31
C PHE A 27 -2.58 -7.17 -5.98
N VAL A 28 -2.08 -8.28 -5.41
CA VAL A 28 -2.52 -8.77 -4.10
C VAL A 28 -2.21 -7.75 -3.01
N GLY A 29 -1.00 -7.19 -3.01
CA GLY A 29 -0.61 -6.14 -2.07
C GLY A 29 -1.48 -4.89 -2.20
N TYR A 30 -1.72 -4.43 -3.43
CA TYR A 30 -2.60 -3.30 -3.71
C TYR A 30 -4.04 -3.54 -3.23
N LYS A 31 -4.62 -4.70 -3.55
CA LYS A 31 -5.98 -5.06 -3.13
C LYS A 31 -6.10 -5.18 -1.60
N GLY A 32 -5.09 -5.75 -0.96
CA GLY A 32 -4.98 -5.84 0.49
C GLY A 32 -4.98 -4.46 1.15
N MET A 33 -4.10 -3.56 0.67
CA MET A 33 -3.96 -2.20 1.18
C MET A 33 -5.19 -1.33 0.91
N SER A 34 -5.78 -1.41 -0.28
CA SER A 34 -7.02 -0.70 -0.62
C SER A 34 -8.17 -1.08 0.33
N GLY A 35 -8.31 -2.38 0.63
CA GLY A 35 -9.33 -2.82 1.58
C GLY A 35 -9.04 -2.41 3.03
N ILE A 36 -7.78 -2.24 3.43
CA ILE A 36 -7.41 -1.67 4.74
C ILE A 36 -7.81 -0.19 4.81
N VAL A 37 -7.47 0.61 3.79
CA VAL A 37 -7.84 2.04 3.73
C VAL A 37 -9.36 2.22 3.88
N GLN A 38 -10.16 1.44 3.14
CA GLN A 38 -11.62 1.49 3.27
C GLN A 38 -12.14 1.14 4.68
N ARG A 39 -11.41 0.30 5.43
CA ARG A 39 -11.78 -0.03 6.82
C ARG A 39 -11.36 1.05 7.80
N VAL A 40 -10.23 1.71 7.56
CA VAL A 40 -9.78 2.86 8.36
C VAL A 40 -10.78 4.00 8.24
N GLU A 41 -11.20 4.34 7.02
CA GLU A 41 -12.22 5.38 6.80
C GLU A 41 -13.52 5.07 7.56
N LYS A 42 -14.00 3.82 7.48
CA LYS A 42 -15.19 3.39 8.23
C LYS A 42 -15.01 3.47 9.75
N ALA A 43 -13.83 3.13 10.26
CA ALA A 43 -13.56 3.21 11.69
C ALA A 43 -13.47 4.67 12.17
N ASP A 44 -12.90 5.56 11.35
CA ASP A 44 -12.86 7.00 11.64
C ASP A 44 -14.27 7.61 11.63
N ASP A 45 -15.11 7.23 10.67
CA ASP A 45 -16.51 7.66 10.66
C ASP A 45 -17.25 7.23 11.95
N VAL A 46 -17.04 5.99 12.41
CA VAL A 46 -17.64 5.51 13.68
C VAL A 46 -17.09 6.28 14.87
N ASN A 47 -15.80 6.61 14.86
CA ASN A 47 -15.20 7.44 15.91
C ASN A 47 -15.76 8.88 15.92
N ARG A 48 -16.18 9.42 14.77
CA ARG A 48 -16.87 10.72 14.71
C ARG A 48 -18.20 10.69 15.47
N ILE A 49 -18.97 9.59 15.42
CA ILE A 49 -20.21 9.43 16.20
C ILE A 49 -19.96 9.74 17.69
N VAL A 50 -18.90 9.16 18.28
CA VAL A 50 -18.55 9.39 19.69
C VAL A 50 -18.30 10.86 19.98
N LYS A 51 -17.60 11.57 19.07
CA LYS A 51 -17.32 13.00 19.20
C LYS A 51 -18.59 13.85 19.11
N GLU A 52 -19.44 13.59 18.12
CA GLU A 52 -20.72 14.29 17.95
C GLU A 52 -21.61 14.12 19.19
N VAL A 53 -21.71 12.91 19.75
CA VAL A 53 -22.48 12.66 20.97
C VAL A 53 -21.92 13.44 22.16
N LEU A 54 -20.59 13.53 22.30
CA LEU A 54 -19.97 14.34 23.36
C LEU A 54 -20.27 15.83 23.19
N GLU A 55 -20.27 16.33 21.96
CA GLU A 55 -20.59 17.73 21.65
C GLU A 55 -22.06 18.05 21.91
N ILE A 56 -22.97 17.18 21.48
CA ILE A 56 -24.41 17.24 21.81
C ILE A 56 -24.61 17.33 23.32
N ARG A 57 -23.96 16.42 24.07
CA ARG A 57 -24.03 16.38 25.54
C ARG A 57 -23.45 17.63 26.20
N GLN A 58 -22.40 18.21 25.62
CA GLN A 58 -21.85 19.47 26.10
C GLN A 58 -22.85 20.62 25.92
N GLN A 59 -23.51 20.73 24.76
CA GLN A 59 -24.53 21.76 24.53
C GLN A 59 -25.78 21.54 25.39
N GLU A 60 -26.18 20.28 25.61
CA GLU A 60 -27.24 19.93 26.59
C GLU A 60 -26.88 20.45 27.98
N LYS A 61 -25.67 20.16 28.49
CA LYS A 61 -25.26 20.65 29.81
C LYS A 61 -25.16 22.16 29.87
N ASN A 62 -24.73 22.82 28.79
CA ASN A 62 -24.79 24.28 28.69
C ASN A 62 -26.23 24.80 28.82
N PHE A 63 -27.21 24.15 28.18
CA PHE A 63 -28.63 24.47 28.35
C PHE A 63 -29.08 24.29 29.81
N ILE A 64 -28.82 23.13 30.41
CA ILE A 64 -29.23 22.80 31.78
C ILE A 64 -28.67 23.81 32.79
N ILE A 65 -27.39 24.19 32.65
CA ILE A 65 -26.72 25.09 33.58
C ILE A 65 -27.11 26.55 33.34
N ARG A 66 -27.14 27.00 32.06
CA ARG A 66 -27.31 28.42 31.71
C ARG A 66 -28.76 28.82 31.50
N LYS A 67 -29.66 27.85 31.29
CA LYS A 67 -31.10 28.05 31.05
C LYS A 67 -31.41 28.92 29.82
N ASP A 68 -30.48 28.97 28.86
CA ASP A 68 -30.59 29.78 27.65
C ASP A 68 -31.04 28.92 26.46
N THR A 69 -32.14 29.31 25.83
CA THR A 69 -32.80 28.55 24.76
C THR A 69 -31.95 28.43 23.49
N GLN A 70 -30.92 29.26 23.29
CA GLN A 70 -30.01 29.12 22.15
C GLN A 70 -29.35 27.74 22.10
N TYR A 71 -29.11 27.13 23.25
CA TYR A 71 -28.47 25.82 23.36
C TYR A 71 -29.41 24.69 22.95
N ILE A 72 -30.73 24.88 23.07
CA ILE A 72 -31.73 23.92 22.57
C ILE A 72 -31.60 23.78 21.06
N GLU A 73 -31.51 24.89 20.35
CA GLU A 73 -31.39 24.89 18.88
C GLU A 73 -30.04 24.31 18.43
N LYS A 74 -28.95 24.56 19.18
CA LYS A 74 -27.65 23.91 18.93
C LYS A 74 -27.72 22.39 19.10
N VAL A 75 -28.34 21.91 20.18
CA VAL A 75 -28.52 20.47 20.41
C VAL A 75 -29.32 19.84 19.27
N LYS A 76 -30.43 20.45 18.85
CA LYS A 76 -31.24 19.96 17.72
C LYS A 76 -30.46 19.91 16.40
N SER A 77 -29.66 20.94 16.10
CA SER A 77 -28.81 20.98 14.91
C SER A 77 -27.79 19.82 14.92
N LEU A 78 -27.07 19.66 16.03
CA LEU A 78 -26.06 18.61 16.17
C LEU A 78 -26.67 17.19 16.09
N ILE A 79 -27.87 16.99 16.66
CA ILE A 79 -28.61 15.72 16.51
C ILE A 79 -28.95 15.46 15.04
N ALA A 80 -29.39 16.47 14.29
CA ALA A 80 -29.70 16.32 12.86
C ALA A 80 -28.44 16.00 12.02
N GLU A 81 -27.30 16.61 12.37
CA GLU A 81 -26.00 16.31 11.78
C GLU A 81 -25.56 14.87 12.08
N LEU A 82 -25.71 14.43 13.34
CA LEU A 82 -25.43 13.06 13.76
C LEU A 82 -26.32 12.04 13.02
N ASN A 83 -27.62 12.29 12.90
CA ASN A 83 -28.52 11.42 12.15
C ASN A 83 -28.13 11.32 10.67
N THR A 84 -27.70 12.44 10.07
CA THR A 84 -27.18 12.45 8.69
C THR A 84 -25.89 11.63 8.58
N LEU A 85 -24.98 11.77 9.54
CA LEU A 85 -23.75 10.97 9.61
C LEU A 85 -24.06 9.48 9.74
N LEU A 86 -25.00 9.07 10.60
CA LEU A 86 -25.40 7.67 10.79
C LEU A 86 -25.93 7.06 9.48
N GLU A 87 -26.79 7.76 8.75
CA GLU A 87 -27.27 7.30 7.45
C GLU A 87 -26.14 7.18 6.41
N GLN A 88 -25.22 8.15 6.35
CA GLN A 88 -24.05 8.05 5.48
C GLN A 88 -23.16 6.86 5.82
N ILE A 89 -22.93 6.60 7.11
CA ILE A 89 -22.15 5.47 7.60
C ILE A 89 -22.83 4.15 7.22
N LYS A 90 -24.14 4.04 7.44
CA LYS A 90 -24.95 2.86 7.10
C LYS A 90 -24.83 2.49 5.62
N LEU A 91 -24.82 3.48 4.72
CA LEU A 91 -24.65 3.28 3.28
C LEU A 91 -23.26 2.71 2.90
N LYS A 92 -22.21 2.99 3.69
CA LYS A 92 -20.86 2.44 3.46
C LYS A 92 -20.74 0.95 3.84
N PHE A 93 -21.71 0.40 4.57
CA PHE A 93 -21.73 -1.00 5.00
C PHE A 93 -22.66 -1.87 4.14
N LYS A 94 -22.10 -2.98 3.62
CA LYS A 94 -22.87 -3.99 2.87
C LYS A 94 -23.36 -5.14 3.76
N ASN A 95 -22.68 -5.43 4.87
CA ASN A 95 -23.07 -6.51 5.78
C ASN A 95 -24.29 -6.09 6.60
N THR A 96 -25.30 -6.95 6.65
CA THR A 96 -26.52 -6.81 7.46
C THR A 96 -26.22 -6.58 8.94
N GLU A 97 -25.21 -7.24 9.51
CA GLU A 97 -24.84 -7.10 10.93
C GLU A 97 -24.38 -5.67 11.25
N ASN A 98 -23.45 -5.12 10.46
CA ASN A 98 -22.97 -3.75 10.66
C ASN A 98 -24.08 -2.72 10.45
N ARG A 99 -24.98 -2.94 9.50
CA ARG A 99 -26.14 -2.07 9.28
C ARG A 99 -27.09 -2.10 10.47
N ALA A 100 -27.37 -3.29 11.02
CA ALA A 100 -28.19 -3.45 12.21
C ALA A 100 -27.58 -2.76 13.45
N THR A 101 -26.25 -2.74 13.58
CA THR A 101 -25.57 -1.96 14.63
C THR A 101 -25.82 -0.46 14.46
N ILE A 102 -25.75 0.08 13.24
CA ILE A 102 -26.07 1.49 12.97
C ILE A 102 -27.56 1.77 13.18
N ASP A 103 -28.45 0.85 12.83
CA ASP A 103 -29.89 0.99 13.12
C ASP A 103 -30.16 1.07 14.62
N LYS A 104 -29.43 0.27 15.42
CA LYS A 104 -29.48 0.35 16.88
C LYS A 104 -28.96 1.69 17.39
N GLU A 105 -27.86 2.19 16.81
CA GLU A 105 -27.30 3.50 17.13
C GLU A 105 -28.32 4.62 16.88
N SER A 106 -28.95 4.63 15.71
CA SER A 106 -30.01 5.58 15.35
C SER A 106 -31.19 5.51 16.31
N ALA A 107 -31.62 4.31 16.71
CA ALA A 107 -32.70 4.15 17.68
C ALA A 107 -32.36 4.74 19.05
N GLU A 108 -31.11 4.61 19.52
CA GLU A 108 -30.68 5.24 20.77
C GLU A 108 -30.59 6.77 20.65
N VAL A 109 -30.16 7.30 19.50
CA VAL A 109 -30.19 8.75 19.22
C VAL A 109 -31.62 9.28 19.18
N ASP A 110 -32.58 8.53 18.64
CA ASP A 110 -34.00 8.90 18.67
C ASP A 110 -34.55 8.88 20.10
N ASN A 111 -34.18 7.90 20.91
CA ASN A 111 -34.56 7.84 22.32
C ASN A 111 -33.97 9.02 23.12
N TYR A 112 -32.72 9.37 22.85
CA TYR A 112 -32.08 10.56 23.41
C TYR A 112 -32.83 11.83 23.02
N THR A 113 -33.19 11.98 21.74
CA THR A 113 -33.90 13.14 21.20
C THR A 113 -35.25 13.32 21.91
N LYS A 114 -36.04 12.26 22.04
CA LYS A 114 -37.32 12.28 22.76
C LYS A 114 -37.16 12.68 24.23
N ALA A 115 -36.15 12.14 24.91
CA ALA A 115 -35.86 12.49 26.31
C ALA A 115 -35.46 13.96 26.45
N PHE A 116 -34.68 14.49 25.50
CA PHE A 116 -34.30 15.91 25.48
C PHE A 116 -35.48 16.84 25.20
N GLU A 117 -36.33 16.50 24.23
CA GLU A 117 -37.56 17.25 23.96
C GLU A 117 -38.49 17.27 25.18
N GLN A 118 -38.69 16.10 25.83
CA GLN A 118 -39.46 16.01 27.06
C GLN A 118 -38.85 16.86 28.19
N TYR A 119 -37.53 16.85 28.35
CA TYR A 119 -36.84 17.69 29.34
C TYR A 119 -37.09 19.19 29.08
N VAL A 120 -37.03 19.62 27.82
CA VAL A 120 -37.29 21.01 27.40
C VAL A 120 -38.76 21.40 27.64
N ASP A 121 -39.71 20.51 27.35
CA ASP A 121 -41.13 20.76 27.59
C ASP A 121 -41.41 20.91 29.09
N LEU A 122 -40.85 20.02 29.92
CA LEU A 122 -40.94 20.10 31.37
C LEU A 122 -40.29 21.37 31.93
N PHE A 123 -39.17 21.81 31.34
CA PHE A 123 -38.52 23.07 31.69
C PHE A 123 -39.46 24.27 31.46
N ASN A 124 -40.13 24.33 30.30
CA ASN A 124 -41.07 25.40 29.97
C ASN A 124 -42.31 25.39 30.88
N GLN A 125 -42.83 24.19 31.20
CA GLN A 125 -43.93 24.05 32.16
C GLN A 125 -43.52 24.51 33.56
N LYS A 126 -42.30 24.16 34.02
CA LYS A 126 -41.77 24.61 35.31
C LYS A 126 -41.65 26.12 35.40
N ILE A 127 -41.20 26.80 34.35
CA ILE A 127 -41.17 28.28 34.30
C ILE A 127 -42.58 28.85 34.51
N SER A 128 -43.57 28.28 33.81
CA SER A 128 -44.95 28.74 33.90
C SER A 128 -45.52 28.57 35.31
N VAL A 129 -45.26 27.42 35.95
CA VAL A 129 -45.66 27.15 37.33
C VAL A 129 -44.90 28.03 38.33
N GLU A 130 -43.60 28.27 38.13
CA GLU A 130 -42.79 29.14 38.99
C GLU A 130 -43.33 30.59 38.99
N LEU A 131 -43.72 31.11 37.81
CA LEU A 131 -44.36 32.42 37.71
C LEU A 131 -45.69 32.47 38.47
N ALA A 132 -46.51 31.42 38.37
CA ALA A 132 -47.76 31.33 39.11
C ALA A 132 -47.53 31.27 40.64
N ILE A 133 -46.55 30.49 41.10
CA ILE A 133 -46.14 30.44 42.51
C ILE A 133 -45.76 31.83 43.01
N VAL A 134 -44.94 32.57 42.26
CA VAL A 134 -44.52 33.93 42.62
C VAL A 134 -45.71 34.88 42.71
N GLU A 135 -46.66 34.81 41.77
CA GLU A 135 -47.86 35.65 41.79
C GLU A 135 -48.75 35.35 43.01
N ILE A 136 -49.01 34.07 43.28
CA ILE A 136 -49.83 33.62 44.43
C ILE A 136 -49.15 34.02 45.74
N ALA A 137 -47.84 33.81 45.85
CA ALA A 137 -47.06 34.20 47.03
C ALA A 137 -47.14 35.71 47.29
N ARG A 138 -47.03 36.54 46.24
CA ARG A 138 -47.19 38.00 46.37
C ARG A 138 -48.59 38.37 46.86
N LYS A 139 -49.65 37.74 46.34
CA LYS A 139 -51.03 37.97 46.80
C LYS A 139 -51.18 37.64 48.29
N ALA A 140 -50.69 36.48 48.73
CA ALA A 140 -50.72 36.09 50.14
C ALA A 140 -49.96 37.07 51.03
N GLN A 141 -48.78 37.52 50.59
CA GLN A 141 -47.93 38.46 51.31
C GLN A 141 -48.59 39.85 51.41
N THR A 142 -49.19 40.36 50.34
CA THR A 142 -49.94 41.63 50.35
C THR A 142 -51.12 41.59 51.32
N MET A 143 -51.93 40.53 51.30
CA MET A 143 -53.06 40.40 52.23
C MET A 143 -52.60 40.27 53.69
N SER A 144 -51.50 39.54 53.93
CA SER A 144 -50.94 39.39 55.28
C SER A 144 -50.42 40.73 55.82
N GLU A 145 -49.77 41.53 54.97
CA GLU A 145 -49.32 42.88 55.35
C GLU A 145 -50.51 43.83 55.56
N GLU A 146 -51.58 43.74 54.74
CA GLU A 146 -52.79 44.54 54.95
C GLU A 146 -53.43 44.27 56.31
N ILE A 147 -53.50 43.01 56.74
CA ILE A 147 -53.98 42.66 58.09
C ILE A 147 -53.06 43.28 59.15
N LYS A 148 -51.75 43.10 59.00
CA LYS A 148 -50.77 43.62 59.98
C LYS A 148 -50.87 45.14 60.11
N THR A 149 -50.79 45.89 59.01
CA THR A 149 -50.90 47.36 59.01
C THR A 149 -52.23 47.81 59.60
N GLY A 150 -53.35 47.17 59.24
CA GLY A 150 -54.66 47.52 59.80
C GLY A 150 -54.74 47.31 61.32
N GLN A 151 -54.08 46.27 61.86
CA GLN A 151 -54.03 46.05 63.31
C GLN A 151 -53.09 47.02 64.03
N GLU A 152 -51.98 47.43 63.39
CA GLU A 152 -51.04 48.43 63.91
C GLU A 152 -51.71 49.82 63.98
N GLU A 153 -52.45 50.22 62.94
CA GLU A 153 -53.21 51.48 62.93
C GLU A 153 -54.30 51.50 64.03
N GLU A 154 -55.04 50.40 64.21
CA GLU A 154 -56.02 50.27 65.29
C GLU A 154 -55.36 50.37 66.68
N LEU A 155 -54.16 49.80 66.86
CA LEU A 155 -53.40 49.91 68.10
C LEU A 155 -52.97 51.36 68.37
N GLU A 156 -52.46 52.06 67.36
CA GLU A 156 -52.05 53.45 67.48
C GLU A 156 -53.22 54.35 67.88
N GLN A 157 -54.40 54.15 67.28
CA GLN A 157 -55.63 54.88 67.65
C GLN A 157 -56.05 54.63 69.11
N LEU A 158 -55.92 53.40 69.62
CA LEU A 158 -56.24 53.06 71.01
C LEU A 158 -55.27 53.72 71.99
N LEU A 159 -53.98 53.80 71.64
CA LEU A 159 -52.94 54.46 72.44
C LEU A 159 -53.19 55.98 72.54
N GLN A 160 -53.68 56.61 71.46
CA GLN A 160 -53.99 58.05 71.45
C GLN A 160 -55.24 58.42 72.27
N LYS A 161 -56.20 57.50 72.43
CA LYS A 161 -57.53 57.77 73.06
C LYS A 161 -57.60 57.56 74.58
N ASN A 162 -56.47 57.40 75.27
CA ASN A 162 -56.41 57.15 76.72
C ASN A 162 -57.30 55.95 77.14
N THR A 163 -57.29 54.90 76.31
CA THR A 163 -58.17 53.73 76.39
C THR A 163 -57.75 52.77 77.52
N LYS A 164 -58.67 51.91 77.99
CA LYS A 164 -58.39 50.89 79.01
C LYS A 164 -57.21 49.98 78.61
N SER A 165 -56.32 49.70 79.56
CA SER A 165 -55.13 48.85 79.37
C SER A 165 -55.44 47.45 78.81
N GLU A 166 -56.56 46.83 79.21
CA GLU A 166 -56.99 45.51 78.71
C GLU A 166 -57.26 45.50 77.19
N LEU A 167 -57.85 46.58 76.65
CA LEU A 167 -58.13 46.68 75.21
C LEU A 167 -56.85 46.87 74.40
N ILE A 168 -55.88 47.61 74.95
CA ILE A 168 -54.56 47.78 74.35
C ILE A 168 -53.82 46.44 74.33
N GLN A 169 -53.88 45.65 75.43
CA GLN A 169 -53.27 44.33 75.47
C GLN A 169 -53.91 43.33 74.49
N ASP A 170 -55.23 43.34 74.35
CA ASP A 170 -55.91 42.52 73.33
C ASP A 170 -55.45 42.88 71.92
N GLN A 171 -55.30 44.18 71.62
CA GLN A 171 -54.86 44.63 70.32
C GLN A 171 -53.39 44.30 70.03
N ILE A 172 -52.49 44.40 71.01
CA ILE A 172 -51.10 43.94 70.88
C ILE A 172 -51.04 42.47 70.47
N LYS A 173 -51.86 41.61 71.11
CA LYS A 173 -51.92 40.18 70.73
C LYS A 173 -52.40 39.96 69.30
N LYS A 174 -53.27 40.82 68.76
CA LYS A 174 -53.70 40.74 67.35
C LYS A 174 -52.59 41.16 66.39
N VAL A 175 -51.84 42.22 66.72
CA VAL A 175 -50.66 42.65 65.96
C VAL A 175 -49.60 41.55 65.94
N GLU A 176 -49.29 40.94 67.09
CA GLU A 176 -48.35 39.81 67.18
C GLU A 176 -48.78 38.63 66.30
N LYS A 177 -50.08 38.28 66.33
CA LYS A 177 -50.64 37.23 65.46
C LYS A 177 -50.54 37.59 63.98
N ALA A 178 -50.86 38.82 63.61
CA ALA A 178 -50.73 39.29 62.23
C ALA A 178 -49.28 39.26 61.74
N ASN A 179 -48.33 39.68 62.57
CA ASN A 179 -46.90 39.61 62.27
C ASN A 179 -46.42 38.16 62.09
N HIS A 180 -46.93 37.22 62.89
CA HIS A 180 -46.61 35.80 62.74
C HIS A 180 -47.13 35.24 61.40
N ILE A 181 -48.31 35.66 60.95
CA ILE A 181 -48.86 35.25 59.64
C ILE A 181 -47.91 35.70 58.50
N VAL A 182 -47.36 36.92 58.58
CA VAL A 182 -46.37 37.41 57.60
C VAL A 182 -45.08 36.56 57.63
N GLN A 183 -44.55 36.29 58.83
CA GLN A 183 -43.32 35.49 58.99
C GLN A 183 -43.44 34.07 58.41
N ILE A 184 -44.61 33.44 58.54
CA ILE A 184 -44.84 32.10 57.99
C ILE A 184 -44.73 32.11 56.46
N MET A 185 -45.28 33.12 55.81
CA MET A 185 -45.14 33.24 54.35
C MET A 185 -43.67 33.41 53.94
N ASP A 186 -42.87 34.16 54.70
CA ASP A 186 -41.43 34.29 54.43
C ASP A 186 -40.67 32.97 54.63
N ASN A 187 -41.02 32.17 55.65
CA ASN A 187 -40.45 30.84 55.88
C ASN A 187 -40.81 29.86 54.76
N ILE A 188 -42.09 29.81 54.36
CA ILE A 188 -42.57 29.00 53.23
C ILE A 188 -41.77 29.32 51.98
N ARG A 189 -41.64 30.61 51.63
CA ARG A 189 -40.90 31.05 50.44
C ARG A 189 -39.40 30.77 50.53
N THR A 190 -38.82 30.87 51.72
CA THR A 190 -37.40 30.54 51.95
C THR A 190 -37.14 29.07 51.67
N ASN A 191 -38.00 28.17 52.18
CA ASN A 191 -37.88 26.74 51.95
C ASN A 191 -38.21 26.36 50.49
N GLU A 192 -39.20 27.01 49.87
CA GLU A 192 -39.50 26.88 48.44
C GLU A 192 -38.26 27.19 47.58
N LYS A 193 -37.63 28.35 47.82
CA LYS A 193 -36.44 28.75 47.06
C LYS A 193 -35.25 27.85 47.32
N ASN A 194 -35.09 27.36 48.55
CA ASN A 194 -34.10 26.33 48.84
C ASN A 194 -34.36 25.03 48.06
N PHE A 195 -35.61 24.58 47.94
CA PHE A 195 -35.96 23.44 47.08
C PHE A 195 -35.62 23.73 45.62
N MET A 196 -36.02 24.89 45.08
CA MET A 196 -35.77 25.25 43.68
C MET A 196 -34.28 25.33 43.31
N ILE A 197 -33.41 25.63 44.28
CA ILE A 197 -31.96 25.71 44.06
C ILE A 197 -31.29 24.35 44.29
N ARG A 198 -31.73 23.60 45.30
CA ARG A 198 -31.00 22.42 45.81
C ARG A 198 -31.64 21.09 45.42
N HIS A 199 -32.89 21.09 45.00
CA HIS A 199 -33.70 19.92 44.64
C HIS A 199 -33.78 18.86 45.77
N ASP A 200 -33.58 19.26 47.02
CA ASP A 200 -33.54 18.37 48.18
C ASP A 200 -34.94 18.25 48.80
N GLN A 201 -35.45 17.01 48.88
CA GLN A 201 -36.79 16.68 49.40
C GLN A 201 -37.03 17.17 50.82
N LYS A 202 -36.00 17.39 51.64
CA LYS A 202 -36.18 17.96 52.97
C LYS A 202 -36.92 19.31 52.93
N TYR A 203 -36.69 20.12 51.90
CA TYR A 203 -37.33 21.43 51.78
C TYR A 203 -38.80 21.32 51.38
N VAL A 204 -39.21 20.24 50.69
CA VAL A 204 -40.62 19.96 50.41
C VAL A 204 -41.36 19.67 51.72
N VAL A 205 -40.74 18.86 52.60
CA VAL A 205 -41.29 18.58 53.94
C VAL A 205 -41.39 19.86 54.76
N LEU A 206 -40.34 20.67 54.80
CA LEU A 206 -40.35 21.95 55.53
C LEU A 206 -41.42 22.92 55.01
N VAL A 207 -41.63 23.01 53.68
CA VAL A 207 -42.72 23.84 53.12
C VAL A 207 -44.08 23.33 53.59
N SER A 208 -44.30 22.01 53.56
CA SER A 208 -45.56 21.40 54.03
C SER A 208 -45.81 21.67 55.51
N GLU A 209 -44.78 21.55 56.35
CA GLU A 209 -44.86 21.80 57.80
C GLU A 209 -45.15 23.28 58.10
N GLU A 210 -44.50 24.22 57.40
CA GLU A 210 -44.75 25.66 57.55
C GLU A 210 -46.16 26.04 57.07
N ILE A 211 -46.65 25.44 55.99
CA ILE A 211 -48.04 25.62 55.52
C ILE A 211 -49.03 25.14 56.57
N GLU A 212 -48.85 23.92 57.11
CA GLU A 212 -49.73 23.37 58.14
C GLU A 212 -49.73 24.22 59.42
N SER A 213 -48.55 24.62 59.88
CA SER A 213 -48.36 25.53 61.01
C SER A 213 -49.07 26.88 60.77
N GLY A 214 -48.90 27.45 59.57
CA GLY A 214 -49.55 28.69 59.14
C GLY A 214 -51.06 28.64 59.19
N LEU A 215 -51.64 27.61 58.58
CA LEU A 215 -53.09 27.42 58.56
C LEU A 215 -53.65 27.26 59.98
N LYS A 216 -52.95 26.52 60.85
CA LYS A 216 -53.34 26.35 62.25
C LYS A 216 -53.28 27.67 63.02
N ILE A 217 -52.27 28.50 62.79
CA ILE A 217 -52.16 29.83 63.41
C ILE A 217 -53.30 30.73 62.95
N ILE A 218 -53.60 30.76 61.65
CA ILE A 218 -54.73 31.53 61.10
C ILE A 218 -56.06 31.08 61.72
N GLU A 219 -56.28 29.76 61.81
CA GLU A 219 -57.47 29.19 62.44
C GLU A 219 -57.60 29.60 63.92
N GLN A 220 -56.51 29.55 64.69
CA GLN A 220 -56.47 29.98 66.09
C GLN A 220 -56.56 31.51 66.27
N ALA A 221 -56.16 32.28 65.25
CA ALA A 221 -56.24 33.74 65.27
C ALA A 221 -57.66 34.22 64.93
N ARG A 222 -58.37 33.50 64.07
CA ARG A 222 -59.69 33.86 63.55
C ARG A 222 -60.71 34.31 64.63
N PRO A 223 -60.91 33.61 65.77
CA PRO A 223 -61.90 34.01 66.78
C PRO A 223 -61.61 35.35 67.46
N HIS A 224 -60.38 35.85 67.34
CA HIS A 224 -59.97 37.13 67.94
C HIS A 224 -60.27 38.32 67.03
N PHE A 225 -60.59 38.10 65.76
CA PHE A 225 -60.96 39.15 64.82
C PHE A 225 -62.48 39.22 64.68
N LYS A 226 -63.05 40.41 64.86
CA LYS A 226 -64.50 40.68 64.73
C LYS A 226 -64.84 41.50 63.48
N ASN A 227 -63.84 42.12 62.86
CA ASN A 227 -64.01 42.92 61.65
C ASN A 227 -64.25 41.99 60.44
N ALA A 228 -65.36 42.19 59.73
CA ALA A 228 -65.72 41.40 58.56
C ALA A 228 -64.69 41.47 57.43
N GLN A 229 -64.01 42.62 57.26
CA GLN A 229 -62.94 42.79 56.27
C GLN A 229 -61.73 41.92 56.64
N THR A 230 -61.30 41.95 57.90
CA THR A 230 -60.18 41.12 58.38
C THR A 230 -60.49 39.63 58.28
N LEU A 231 -61.71 39.22 58.63
CA LEU A 231 -62.14 37.81 58.50
C LEU A 231 -62.12 37.34 57.03
N ASN A 232 -62.57 38.19 56.10
CA ASN A 232 -62.50 37.90 54.65
C ASN A 232 -61.05 37.81 54.16
N LEU A 233 -60.16 38.72 54.60
CA LEU A 233 -58.73 38.64 54.29
C LEU A 233 -58.11 37.33 54.80
N LEU A 234 -58.42 36.90 56.02
CA LEU A 234 -57.93 35.61 56.55
C LEU A 234 -58.42 34.42 55.71
N ASP A 235 -59.69 34.40 55.33
CA ASP A 235 -60.25 33.33 54.48
C ASP A 235 -59.59 33.32 53.08
N ASN A 236 -59.31 34.50 52.51
CA ASN A 236 -58.58 34.62 51.25
C ASN A 236 -57.12 34.19 51.37
N ILE A 237 -56.44 34.49 52.48
CA ILE A 237 -55.08 34.02 52.76
C ILE A 237 -55.08 32.49 52.80
N VAL A 238 -55.99 31.85 53.54
CA VAL A 238 -56.10 30.38 53.60
C VAL A 238 -56.29 29.79 52.20
N SER A 239 -57.22 30.34 51.41
CA SER A 239 -57.45 29.90 50.03
C SER A 239 -56.20 30.06 49.16
N THR A 240 -55.48 31.17 49.31
CA THR A 240 -54.27 31.49 48.55
C THR A 240 -53.11 30.58 48.94
N ILE A 241 -52.93 30.29 50.22
CA ILE A 241 -51.93 29.32 50.72
C ILE A 241 -52.22 27.92 50.17
N ARG A 242 -53.48 27.49 50.12
CA ARG A 242 -53.86 26.20 49.51
C ARG A 242 -53.60 26.15 48.01
N GLN A 243 -53.85 27.24 47.29
CA GLN A 243 -53.50 27.36 45.87
C GLN A 243 -51.98 27.33 45.67
N TYR A 244 -51.24 28.01 46.54
CA TYR A 244 -49.78 27.99 46.57
C TYR A 244 -49.25 26.56 46.77
N GLU A 245 -49.75 25.85 47.78
CA GLU A 245 -49.42 24.46 48.09
C GLU A 245 -49.59 23.57 46.86
N LYS A 246 -50.73 23.71 46.16
CA LYS A 246 -51.01 22.97 44.93
C LYS A 246 -49.99 23.26 43.82
N GLN A 247 -49.66 24.53 43.58
CA GLN A 247 -48.69 24.90 42.55
C GLN A 247 -47.27 24.47 42.92
N PHE A 248 -46.89 24.57 44.19
CA PHE A 248 -45.60 24.09 44.68
C PHE A 248 -45.48 22.57 44.49
N ASN A 249 -46.50 21.80 44.85
CA ASN A 249 -46.52 20.35 44.64
C ASN A 249 -46.47 19.98 43.14
N ALA A 250 -47.11 20.76 42.27
CA ALA A 250 -46.98 20.59 40.82
C ALA A 250 -45.54 20.86 40.35
N PHE A 251 -44.88 21.90 40.87
CA PHE A 251 -43.48 22.18 40.57
C PHE A 251 -42.54 21.07 41.06
N VAL A 252 -42.79 20.51 42.24
CA VAL A 252 -42.05 19.35 42.78
C VAL A 252 -42.21 18.14 41.86
N ALA A 253 -43.43 17.83 41.42
CA ALA A 253 -43.70 16.73 40.50
C ALA A 253 -43.00 16.90 39.14
N LEU A 254 -43.11 18.09 38.54
CA LEU A 254 -42.42 18.42 37.29
C LEU A 254 -40.89 18.36 37.42
N THR A 255 -40.35 18.73 38.59
CA THR A 255 -38.91 18.60 38.86
C THR A 255 -38.48 17.14 38.86
N LYS A 256 -39.25 16.26 39.52
CA LYS A 256 -38.98 14.82 39.51
C LYS A 256 -39.06 14.22 38.10
N GLU A 257 -40.07 14.59 37.31
CA GLU A 257 -40.17 14.13 35.92
C GLU A 257 -39.01 14.64 35.07
N GLN A 258 -38.56 15.87 35.31
CA GLN A 258 -37.41 16.46 34.62
C GLN A 258 -36.11 15.73 34.98
N ASP A 259 -35.90 15.35 36.25
CA ASP A 259 -34.76 14.56 36.69
C ASP A 259 -34.75 13.17 36.02
N ILE A 260 -35.91 12.53 35.87
CA ILE A 260 -36.05 11.24 35.15
C ILE A 260 -35.70 11.40 33.67
N ALA A 261 -36.17 12.47 33.02
CA ALA A 261 -35.82 12.75 31.63
C ALA A 261 -34.30 12.99 31.47
N GLU A 262 -33.67 13.69 32.43
CA GLU A 262 -32.22 13.87 32.46
C GLU A 262 -31.45 12.55 32.63
N GLU A 263 -31.91 11.67 33.52
CA GLU A 263 -31.33 10.32 33.68
C GLU A 263 -31.45 9.52 32.38
N GLN A 264 -32.61 9.56 31.73
CA GLN A 264 -32.83 8.87 30.47
C GLN A 264 -31.91 9.40 29.35
N MET A 265 -31.67 10.71 29.28
CA MET A 265 -30.68 11.29 28.35
C MET A 265 -29.26 10.80 28.63
N VAL A 266 -28.88 10.68 29.91
CA VAL A 266 -27.57 10.14 30.30
C VAL A 266 -27.43 8.68 29.86
N LEU A 267 -28.45 7.87 30.12
CA LEU A 267 -28.46 6.44 29.79
C LEU A 267 -28.38 6.19 28.28
N THR A 268 -29.20 6.88 27.49
CA THR A 268 -29.20 6.75 26.03
C THR A 268 -27.90 7.25 25.43
N ALA A 269 -27.36 8.38 25.88
CA ALA A 269 -26.06 8.87 25.42
C ALA A 269 -24.91 7.89 25.71
N HIS A 270 -24.91 7.27 26.89
CA HIS A 270 -23.94 6.20 27.21
C HIS A 270 -24.16 4.95 26.36
N ALA A 271 -25.41 4.59 26.06
CA ALA A 271 -25.72 3.47 25.17
C ALA A 271 -25.18 3.72 23.75
N THR A 272 -25.43 4.89 23.17
CA THR A 272 -24.87 5.35 21.89
C THR A 272 -23.34 5.27 21.91
N GLN A 273 -22.69 5.90 22.90
CA GLN A 273 -21.22 5.84 23.02
C GLN A 273 -20.68 4.41 23.12
N LYS A 274 -21.35 3.54 23.88
CA LYS A 274 -20.95 2.14 24.05
C LYS A 274 -21.09 1.37 22.74
N ILE A 275 -22.21 1.51 22.03
CA ILE A 275 -22.42 0.83 20.75
C ILE A 275 -21.40 1.33 19.72
N ALA A 276 -21.15 2.65 19.61
CA ALA A 276 -20.13 3.19 18.72
C ALA A 276 -18.71 2.67 19.05
N THR A 277 -18.34 2.60 20.34
CA THR A 277 -17.01 2.11 20.75
C THR A 277 -16.85 0.61 20.54
N ASP A 278 -17.87 -0.20 20.84
CA ASP A 278 -17.90 -1.64 20.55
C ASP A 278 -17.84 -1.87 19.03
N PHE A 279 -18.56 -1.07 18.24
CA PHE A 279 -18.53 -1.16 16.79
C PHE A 279 -17.16 -0.78 16.21
N MET A 280 -16.51 0.25 16.75
CA MET A 280 -15.14 0.60 16.40
C MET A 280 -14.17 -0.55 16.72
N ALA A 281 -14.34 -1.23 17.85
CA ALA A 281 -13.51 -2.39 18.21
C ALA A 281 -13.68 -3.56 17.22
N ILE A 282 -14.93 -3.83 16.80
CA ILE A 282 -15.23 -4.81 15.74
C ILE A 282 -14.51 -4.43 14.43
N GLN A 283 -14.62 -3.18 14.02
CA GLN A 283 -13.98 -2.70 12.79
C GLN A 283 -12.46 -2.79 12.85
N LYS A 284 -11.85 -2.46 13.99
CA LYS A 284 -10.41 -2.60 14.24
C LYS A 284 -9.97 -4.06 14.18
N LYS A 285 -10.72 -4.98 14.78
CA LYS A 285 -10.44 -6.42 14.71
C LYS A 285 -10.49 -6.93 13.27
N GLN A 286 -11.55 -6.61 12.53
CA GLN A 286 -11.67 -7.02 11.13
C GLN A 286 -10.56 -6.43 10.24
N MET A 287 -10.06 -5.23 10.57
CA MET A 287 -8.90 -4.65 9.92
C MET A 287 -7.63 -5.44 10.23
N HIS A 288 -7.37 -5.81 11.49
CA HIS A 288 -6.24 -6.67 11.86
C HIS A 288 -6.29 -8.03 11.16
N ASP A 289 -7.47 -8.67 11.10
CA ASP A 289 -7.66 -9.94 10.40
C ASP A 289 -7.35 -9.80 8.90
N GLN A 290 -7.80 -8.71 8.28
CA GLN A 290 -7.49 -8.42 6.88
C GLN A 290 -6.01 -8.10 6.64
N VAL A 291 -5.35 -7.37 7.54
CA VAL A 291 -3.90 -7.14 7.50
C VAL A 291 -3.16 -8.47 7.58
N ALA A 292 -3.54 -9.36 8.49
CA ALA A 292 -2.92 -10.68 8.64
C ALA A 292 -3.07 -11.52 7.38
N LEU A 293 -4.29 -11.61 6.82
CA LEU A 293 -4.54 -12.31 5.56
C LEU A 293 -3.74 -11.70 4.39
N SER A 294 -3.72 -10.36 4.29
CA SER A 294 -2.95 -9.65 3.25
C SER A 294 -1.45 -9.97 3.37
N ASN A 295 -0.89 -9.90 4.57
CA ASN A 295 0.51 -10.21 4.82
C ASN A 295 0.86 -11.66 4.48
N MET A 296 -0.02 -12.60 4.83
CA MET A 296 0.17 -14.02 4.50
C MET A 296 0.25 -14.23 2.98
N TRP A 297 -0.67 -13.65 2.21
CA TRP A 297 -0.64 -13.78 0.74
C TRP A 297 0.57 -13.10 0.10
N ILE A 298 1.00 -11.95 0.61
CA ILE A 298 2.23 -11.28 0.16
C ILE A 298 3.44 -12.18 0.42
N ILE A 299 3.57 -12.76 1.62
CA ILE A 299 4.68 -13.66 1.99
C ILE A 299 4.68 -14.91 1.09
N ILE A 300 3.52 -15.56 0.91
CA ILE A 300 3.39 -16.72 0.01
C ILE A 300 3.82 -16.34 -1.41
N GLY A 301 3.38 -15.17 -1.90
CA GLY A 301 3.75 -14.65 -3.21
C GLY A 301 5.25 -14.38 -3.36
N ILE A 302 5.91 -13.84 -2.33
CA ILE A 302 7.36 -13.62 -2.30
C ILE A 302 8.11 -14.96 -2.29
N ILE A 303 7.69 -15.92 -1.46
CA ILE A 303 8.35 -17.24 -1.39
C ILE A 303 8.20 -17.98 -2.73
N ALA A 304 6.99 -18.01 -3.28
CA ALA A 304 6.71 -18.65 -4.56
C ALA A 304 7.51 -18.02 -5.71
N SER A 305 7.57 -16.68 -5.78
CA SER A 305 8.35 -15.99 -6.81
C SER A 305 9.85 -16.21 -6.66
N THR A 306 10.37 -16.26 -5.44
CA THR A 306 11.79 -16.54 -5.16
C THR A 306 12.16 -17.97 -5.53
N LEU A 307 11.37 -18.96 -5.09
CA LEU A 307 11.61 -20.37 -5.40
C LEU A 307 11.51 -20.64 -6.90
N LEU A 308 10.50 -20.07 -7.58
CA LEU A 308 10.38 -20.22 -9.02
C LEU A 308 11.55 -19.51 -9.74
N GLY A 309 11.93 -18.31 -9.31
CA GLY A 309 13.10 -17.61 -9.84
C GLY A 309 14.39 -18.43 -9.73
N ALA A 310 14.63 -19.05 -8.57
CA ALA A 310 15.77 -19.93 -8.35
C ALA A 310 15.72 -21.19 -9.23
N LEU A 311 14.55 -21.82 -9.35
CA LEU A 311 14.35 -22.99 -10.20
C LEU A 311 14.57 -22.65 -11.68
N LEU A 312 14.07 -21.50 -12.13
CA LEU A 312 14.27 -21.02 -13.50
C LEU A 312 15.74 -20.70 -13.78
N ALA A 313 16.44 -20.05 -12.83
CA ALA A 313 17.88 -19.81 -12.93
C ALA A 313 18.66 -21.12 -13.02
N PHE A 314 18.31 -22.13 -12.22
CA PHE A 314 18.92 -23.45 -12.27
C PHE A 314 18.74 -24.13 -13.64
N PHE A 315 17.55 -24.06 -14.23
CA PHE A 315 17.29 -24.57 -15.59
C PHE A 315 18.07 -23.82 -16.66
N ILE A 316 18.25 -22.49 -16.54
CA ILE A 316 19.10 -21.70 -17.44
C ILE A 316 20.55 -22.19 -17.37
N THR A 317 21.11 -22.28 -16.17
CA THR A 317 22.50 -22.71 -15.96
C THR A 317 22.76 -24.09 -16.55
N LEU A 318 21.83 -25.03 -16.37
CA LEU A 318 21.98 -26.39 -16.91
C LEU A 318 21.73 -26.47 -18.41
N GLY A 319 20.70 -25.78 -18.91
CA GLY A 319 20.23 -25.91 -20.29
C GLY A 319 21.00 -25.08 -21.31
N ILE A 320 21.67 -24.01 -20.87
CA ILE A 320 22.31 -23.02 -21.76
C ILE A 320 23.81 -22.96 -21.54
N THR A 321 24.26 -22.79 -20.29
CA THR A 321 25.68 -22.59 -19.99
C THR A 321 26.52 -23.84 -20.32
N LYS A 322 26.02 -25.04 -20.01
CA LYS A 322 26.74 -26.30 -20.32
C LYS A 322 26.95 -26.53 -21.83
N PRO A 323 25.91 -26.46 -22.70
CA PRO A 323 26.11 -26.59 -24.15
C PRO A 323 26.99 -25.49 -24.74
N LEU A 324 26.83 -24.22 -24.30
CA LEU A 324 27.69 -23.13 -24.78
C LEU A 324 29.15 -23.37 -24.42
N ASN A 325 29.46 -23.77 -23.19
CA ASN A 325 30.82 -24.11 -22.81
C ASN A 325 31.39 -25.24 -23.68
N LYS A 326 30.60 -26.28 -23.98
CA LYS A 326 31.03 -27.36 -24.89
C LYS A 326 31.30 -26.85 -26.31
N ILE A 327 30.44 -25.98 -26.85
CA ILE A 327 30.64 -25.38 -28.17
C ILE A 327 31.91 -24.52 -28.19
N ILE A 328 32.12 -23.70 -27.15
CA ILE A 328 33.35 -22.88 -27.00
C ILE A 328 34.59 -23.78 -26.95
N THR A 329 34.57 -24.87 -26.16
CA THR A 329 35.68 -25.83 -26.12
C THR A 329 35.95 -26.46 -27.48
N ASN A 330 34.90 -26.90 -28.19
CA ASN A 330 35.05 -27.48 -29.52
C ASN A 330 35.59 -26.47 -30.54
N LEU A 331 35.15 -25.21 -30.48
CA LEU A 331 35.66 -24.13 -31.33
C LEU A 331 37.13 -23.85 -31.03
N GLN A 332 37.53 -23.84 -29.76
CA GLN A 332 38.92 -23.69 -29.36
C GLN A 332 39.78 -24.82 -29.93
N SER A 333 39.35 -26.08 -29.75
CA SER A 333 40.07 -27.24 -30.30
C SER A 333 40.18 -27.18 -31.83
N GLY A 334 39.10 -26.82 -32.54
CA GLY A 334 39.14 -26.67 -34.00
C GLY A 334 40.04 -25.50 -34.45
N SER A 335 40.10 -24.42 -33.68
CA SER A 335 41.03 -23.32 -33.91
C SER A 335 42.49 -23.76 -33.72
N ASP A 336 42.78 -24.53 -32.67
CA ASP A 336 44.12 -25.05 -32.39
C ASP A 336 44.57 -26.05 -33.48
N GLU A 337 43.67 -26.91 -33.94
CA GLU A 337 43.92 -27.85 -35.04
C GLU A 337 44.19 -27.12 -36.36
N THR A 338 43.41 -26.07 -36.66
CA THR A 338 43.63 -25.22 -37.84
C THR A 338 44.98 -24.52 -37.77
N ALA A 339 45.35 -23.98 -36.60
CA ALA A 339 46.66 -23.35 -36.40
C ALA A 339 47.81 -24.35 -36.57
N ALA A 340 47.68 -25.58 -36.06
CA ALA A 340 48.65 -26.65 -36.24
C ALA A 340 48.80 -27.05 -37.72
N ALA A 341 47.69 -27.22 -38.44
CA ALA A 341 47.69 -27.52 -39.87
C ALA A 341 48.34 -26.39 -40.69
N ALA A 342 48.06 -25.12 -40.36
CA ALA A 342 48.71 -23.98 -41.00
C ALA A 342 50.23 -23.97 -40.79
N ASN A 343 50.71 -24.30 -39.58
CA ASN A 343 52.14 -24.43 -39.29
C ASN A 343 52.79 -25.59 -40.07
N GLN A 344 52.10 -26.73 -40.21
CA GLN A 344 52.57 -27.86 -41.02
C GLN A 344 52.68 -27.48 -42.50
N VAL A 345 51.65 -26.82 -43.06
CA VAL A 345 51.66 -26.34 -44.45
C VAL A 345 52.78 -25.33 -44.68
N SER A 346 52.99 -24.40 -43.74
CA SER A 346 54.10 -23.44 -43.82
C SER A 346 55.45 -24.14 -43.83
N SER A 347 55.65 -25.13 -42.95
CA SER A 347 56.88 -25.92 -42.89
C SER A 347 57.11 -26.73 -44.16
N ALA A 348 56.07 -27.40 -44.68
CA ALA A 348 56.13 -28.15 -45.93
C ALA A 348 56.42 -27.21 -47.12
N SER A 349 55.83 -26.02 -47.15
CA SER A 349 56.11 -25.01 -48.18
C SER A 349 57.55 -24.52 -48.12
N GLN A 350 58.12 -24.36 -46.92
CA GLN A 350 59.53 -23.99 -46.73
C GLN A 350 60.46 -25.08 -47.27
N GLN A 351 60.18 -26.35 -46.93
CA GLN A 351 60.94 -27.50 -47.43
C GLN A 351 60.82 -27.65 -48.95
N LEU A 352 59.62 -27.48 -49.51
CA LEU A 352 59.41 -27.52 -50.95
C LEU A 352 60.17 -26.40 -51.67
N SER A 353 60.15 -25.18 -51.12
CA SER A 353 60.92 -24.05 -51.63
C SER A 353 62.42 -24.34 -51.64
N GLN A 354 62.94 -24.93 -50.57
CA GLN A 354 64.34 -25.33 -50.47
C GLN A 354 64.68 -26.45 -51.47
N GLY A 355 63.87 -27.51 -51.55
CA GLY A 355 64.07 -28.59 -52.52
C GLY A 355 63.98 -28.12 -53.96
N ALA A 356 63.09 -27.17 -54.27
CA ALA A 356 63.00 -26.54 -55.59
C ALA A 356 64.27 -25.73 -55.91
N THR A 357 64.87 -25.06 -54.92
CA THR A 357 66.13 -24.33 -55.07
C THR A 357 67.31 -25.29 -55.31
N GLU A 358 67.38 -26.40 -54.58
CA GLU A 358 68.37 -27.46 -54.79
C GLU A 358 68.23 -28.09 -56.18
N GLN A 359 67.00 -28.40 -56.59
CA GLN A 359 66.73 -28.96 -57.92
C GLN A 359 67.09 -27.99 -59.04
N ALA A 360 66.86 -26.69 -58.85
CA ALA A 360 67.30 -25.65 -59.79
C ALA A 360 68.84 -25.63 -59.91
N ALA A 361 69.56 -25.75 -58.79
CA ALA A 361 71.02 -25.83 -58.79
C ALA A 361 71.54 -27.10 -59.49
N SER A 362 70.93 -28.27 -59.24
CA SER A 362 71.29 -29.52 -59.94
C SER A 362 71.01 -29.45 -61.45
N LEU A 363 69.94 -28.76 -61.86
CA LEU A 363 69.67 -28.49 -63.28
C LEU A 363 70.73 -27.58 -63.90
N GLU A 364 71.19 -26.56 -63.17
CA GLU A 364 72.28 -25.68 -63.62
C GLU A 364 73.60 -26.45 -63.80
N GLU A 365 73.95 -27.32 -62.85
CA GLU A 365 75.12 -28.21 -62.95
C GLU A 365 75.01 -29.21 -64.12
N THR A 366 73.81 -29.79 -64.32
CA THR A 366 73.53 -30.68 -65.46
C THR A 366 73.66 -29.93 -66.78
N SER A 367 73.14 -28.70 -66.86
CA SER A 367 73.27 -27.85 -68.04
C SER A 367 74.75 -27.55 -68.36
N SER A 368 75.56 -27.22 -67.34
CA SER A 368 77.00 -27.01 -67.52
C SER A 368 77.71 -28.27 -67.99
N SER A 369 77.32 -29.44 -67.47
CA SER A 369 77.88 -30.73 -67.90
C SER A 369 77.51 -31.05 -69.35
N LEU A 370 76.30 -30.68 -69.79
CA LEU A 370 75.86 -30.82 -71.17
C LEU A 370 76.65 -29.90 -72.13
N ASP A 371 76.97 -28.67 -71.71
CA ASP A 371 77.82 -27.76 -72.49
C ASP A 371 79.24 -28.34 -72.68
N GLU A 372 79.83 -28.90 -71.61
CA GLU A 372 81.13 -29.57 -71.68
C GLU A 372 81.08 -30.81 -72.57
N MET A 373 80.03 -31.64 -72.45
CA MET A 373 79.82 -32.82 -73.29
C MET A 373 79.64 -32.45 -74.78
N SER A 374 78.92 -31.36 -75.06
CA SER A 374 78.75 -30.83 -76.42
C SER A 374 80.11 -30.40 -77.01
N SER A 375 80.94 -29.72 -76.22
CA SER A 375 82.32 -29.35 -76.59
C SER A 375 83.18 -30.58 -76.90
N MET A 376 83.14 -31.61 -76.04
CA MET A 376 83.86 -32.87 -76.30
C MET A 376 83.35 -33.60 -77.54
N THR A 377 82.03 -33.59 -77.78
CA THR A 377 81.44 -34.19 -78.98
C THR A 377 81.91 -33.46 -80.25
N LYS A 378 82.00 -32.12 -80.20
CA LYS A 378 82.58 -31.31 -81.28
C LYS A 378 84.04 -31.68 -81.53
N GLN A 379 84.84 -31.80 -80.47
CA GLN A 379 86.25 -32.21 -80.56
C GLN A 379 86.41 -33.62 -81.15
N ASN A 380 85.54 -34.57 -80.76
CA ASN A 380 85.55 -35.92 -81.32
C ASN A 380 85.19 -35.94 -82.82
N ALA A 381 84.26 -35.10 -83.25
CA ALA A 381 83.93 -34.94 -84.67
C ALA A 381 85.12 -34.40 -85.47
N ASP A 382 85.85 -33.42 -84.93
CA ASP A 382 87.06 -32.88 -85.55
C ASP A 382 88.18 -33.93 -85.63
N ASN A 383 88.39 -34.70 -84.56
CA ASN A 383 89.34 -35.83 -84.55
C ASN A 383 88.99 -36.90 -85.58
N ALA A 384 87.71 -37.26 -85.71
CA ALA A 384 87.23 -38.23 -86.70
C ALA A 384 87.45 -37.72 -88.14
N ALA A 385 87.22 -36.43 -88.39
CA ALA A 385 87.53 -35.80 -89.67
C ALA A 385 89.03 -35.86 -89.99
N GLN A 386 89.89 -35.61 -89.00
CA GLN A 386 91.33 -35.71 -89.12
C GLN A 386 91.79 -37.15 -89.41
N ALA A 387 91.23 -38.14 -88.71
CA ALA A 387 91.51 -39.55 -88.95
C ALA A 387 91.08 -40.00 -90.37
N ASN A 388 89.93 -39.52 -90.84
CA ASN A 388 89.47 -39.79 -92.21
C ASN A 388 90.41 -39.18 -93.27
N GLN A 389 90.98 -38.00 -93.00
CA GLN A 389 91.98 -37.37 -93.86
C GLN A 389 93.27 -38.22 -93.92
N LEU A 390 93.79 -38.66 -92.78
CA LEU A 390 94.95 -39.57 -92.70
C LEU A 390 94.70 -40.89 -93.44
N ALA A 391 93.50 -41.47 -93.30
CA ALA A 391 93.13 -42.69 -94.01
C ALA A 391 93.11 -42.51 -95.54
N LYS A 392 92.67 -41.33 -96.04
CA LYS A 392 92.77 -40.97 -97.46
C LYS A 392 94.21 -40.89 -97.95
N GLU A 393 95.09 -40.28 -97.17
CA GLU A 393 96.52 -40.19 -97.50
C GLU A 393 97.18 -41.57 -97.55
N ALA A 394 96.91 -42.44 -96.56
CA ALA A 394 97.38 -43.83 -96.55
C ALA A 394 96.88 -44.62 -97.78
N ARG A 395 95.62 -44.44 -98.17
CA ARG A 395 95.06 -45.07 -99.37
C ARG A 395 95.75 -44.59 -100.66
N ASN A 396 96.07 -43.30 -100.77
CA ASN A 396 96.81 -42.78 -101.92
C ASN A 396 98.22 -43.38 -102.01
N ALA A 397 98.92 -43.51 -100.87
CA ALA A 397 100.23 -44.16 -100.82
C ALA A 397 100.16 -45.65 -101.22
N ALA A 398 99.13 -46.37 -100.77
CA ALA A 398 98.90 -47.77 -101.15
C ALA A 398 98.64 -47.93 -102.67
N ASN A 399 97.87 -47.02 -103.29
CA ASN A 399 97.65 -47.03 -104.74
C ASN A 399 98.96 -46.83 -105.52
N GLN A 400 99.81 -45.88 -105.11
CA GLN A 400 101.12 -45.68 -105.73
C GLN A 400 102.02 -46.93 -105.60
N GLY A 401 101.95 -47.64 -104.48
CA GLY A 401 102.63 -48.92 -104.30
C GLY A 401 102.11 -50.02 -105.23
N ASN A 402 100.80 -50.04 -105.51
CA ASN A 402 100.18 -51.00 -106.42
C ASN A 402 100.62 -50.77 -107.87
N ASP A 403 100.73 -49.52 -108.31
CA ASP A 403 101.25 -49.17 -109.65
C ASP A 403 102.71 -49.62 -109.82
N ALA A 404 103.54 -49.48 -108.78
CA ALA A 404 104.92 -49.96 -108.78
C ALA A 404 105.01 -51.50 -108.90
N MET A 405 104.10 -52.23 -108.22
CA MET A 405 103.99 -53.69 -108.34
C MET A 405 103.52 -54.12 -109.74
N GLY A 406 102.60 -53.38 -110.36
CA GLY A 406 102.17 -53.59 -111.74
C GLY A 406 103.32 -53.46 -112.74
N ASN A 407 104.15 -52.43 -112.61
CA ASN A 407 105.35 -52.25 -113.44
C ASN A 407 106.36 -53.40 -113.28
N MET A 408 106.51 -53.94 -112.06
CA MET A 408 107.38 -55.08 -111.79
C MET A 408 106.86 -56.38 -112.43
N GLN A 409 105.54 -56.60 -112.46
CA GLN A 409 104.95 -57.78 -113.08
C GLN A 409 105.15 -57.80 -114.60
N THR A 410 105.05 -56.64 -115.26
CA THR A 410 105.40 -56.50 -116.69
C THR A 410 106.85 -56.88 -116.95
N ALA A 411 107.78 -56.39 -116.12
CA ALA A 411 109.21 -56.72 -116.25
C ALA A 411 109.50 -58.22 -116.06
N MET A 412 108.78 -58.90 -115.14
CA MET A 412 108.88 -60.36 -114.97
C MET A 412 108.31 -61.13 -116.17
N GLY A 413 107.27 -60.61 -116.83
CA GLY A 413 106.75 -61.16 -118.08
C GLY A 413 107.78 -61.12 -119.21
N ASP A 414 108.47 -59.99 -119.38
CA ASP A 414 109.52 -59.83 -120.39
C ASP A 414 110.72 -60.77 -120.16
N ILE A 415 111.05 -61.07 -118.89
CA ILE A 415 112.07 -62.06 -118.50
C ILE A 415 111.64 -63.48 -118.90
N ASN A 416 110.37 -63.83 -118.66
CA ASN A 416 109.83 -65.16 -118.99
C ASN A 416 109.83 -65.40 -120.51
N ASP A 417 109.39 -64.42 -121.28
CA ASP A 417 109.40 -64.48 -122.75
C ASP A 417 110.84 -64.59 -123.33
N SER A 418 111.80 -63.91 -122.69
CA SER A 418 113.23 -64.07 -123.04
C SER A 418 113.76 -65.45 -122.68
N SER A 419 113.30 -66.05 -121.57
CA SER A 419 113.71 -67.38 -121.13
C SER A 419 113.15 -68.49 -122.04
N ASP A 420 111.92 -68.36 -122.52
CA ASP A 420 111.32 -69.27 -123.52
C ASP A 420 112.04 -69.23 -124.87
N LYS A 421 112.50 -68.04 -125.30
CA LYS A 421 113.36 -67.89 -126.48
C LYS A 421 114.70 -68.64 -126.30
N ILE A 422 115.29 -68.59 -125.11
CA ILE A 422 116.51 -69.34 -124.79
C ILE A 422 116.23 -70.86 -124.83
N ALA A 423 115.14 -71.33 -124.24
CA ALA A 423 114.77 -72.75 -124.23
C ALA A 423 114.54 -73.30 -125.65
N LYS A 424 113.93 -72.51 -126.54
CA LYS A 424 113.79 -72.85 -127.98
C LYS A 424 115.13 -73.02 -128.68
N ILE A 425 116.14 -72.19 -128.36
CA ILE A 425 117.49 -72.33 -128.93
C ILE A 425 118.15 -73.62 -128.44
N ILE A 426 117.99 -73.99 -127.16
CA ILE A 426 118.56 -75.24 -126.63
C ILE A 426 117.95 -76.48 -127.33
N LYS A 427 116.64 -76.50 -127.54
CA LYS A 427 115.97 -77.64 -128.19
C LYS A 427 116.44 -77.86 -129.63
N THR A 428 116.70 -76.78 -130.38
CA THR A 428 117.25 -76.86 -131.75
C THR A 428 118.71 -77.33 -131.76
N ILE A 429 119.48 -77.11 -130.69
CA ILE A 429 120.85 -77.61 -130.56
C ILE A 429 120.85 -79.13 -130.32
N GLU A 430 119.88 -79.66 -129.55
CA GLU A 430 119.73 -81.11 -129.34
C GLU A 430 119.36 -81.87 -130.62
N GLU A 431 118.55 -81.29 -131.52
CA GLU A 431 118.14 -81.91 -132.79
C GLU A 431 119.28 -82.00 -133.84
N ILE A 432 120.41 -81.31 -133.65
CA ILE A 432 121.61 -81.41 -134.51
C ILE A 432 122.53 -82.59 -134.08
N ALA A 433 122.30 -83.19 -132.90
CA ALA A 433 123.27 -84.05 -132.25
C ALA A 433 123.04 -85.57 -132.35
N PHE A 434 122.07 -86.09 -133.11
CA PHE A 434 121.85 -87.54 -133.26
C PHE A 434 121.32 -87.99 -134.62
#